data_AF-Q9GK35-F1
#
_entry.id   AF-Q9GK35-F1
#
_cell.length_a   1.000
_cell.length_b   1.000
_cell.length_c   1.000
_cell.angle_alpha   90.00
_cell.angle_beta   90.00
_cell.angle_gamma   90.00
#
_symmetry.space_group_name_H-M   'P 1'
#
loop_
_entity.id
_entity.type
_entity.pdbx_description
1 polymer ?
#
loop_
_entity_poly.entity_id
_entity_poly.type
_entity_poly.pdbx_seq_one_letter_code
_entity_poly.pdbx_strand_id
1 'polypeptide(L)'
;ADRHFNYTSLITFHCKRGVSMGTPKLLRTSVCDFVFEWETPLVCPDEVKTEGCSLTDEQLYYSFNLSSLSKNTFKVTRGPHTYSVGVCTAAAGLDEGGCKDGAVCLLSGSKGASFGRLASMKLDYRHQDEAVILSYANGDTCPPETEDGEPCVFPFLFNGKSYEECVVESRA
;
A
#
# COMPACT_ATOMS: atom_id res chain seq x y z
N ALA A 1 52.32 -4.00 -28.39
CA ALA A 1 51.08 -3.87 -27.62
C ALA A 1 50.40 -2.61 -28.13
N ASP A 2 49.31 -2.75 -28.87
CA ASP A 2 48.62 -1.61 -29.45
C ASP A 2 47.91 -0.80 -28.36
N ARG A 3 47.95 0.51 -28.50
CA ARG A 3 47.59 1.51 -27.48
C ARG A 3 46.16 1.96 -27.81
N HIS A 4 45.25 1.78 -26.85
CA HIS A 4 43.85 2.27 -26.80
C HIS A 4 42.72 1.31 -27.18
N PHE A 5 42.66 0.12 -26.56
CA PHE A 5 41.37 -0.53 -26.32
C PHE A 5 41.19 -0.74 -24.82
N ASN A 6 40.32 0.05 -24.21
CA ASN A 6 39.88 -0.19 -22.84
C ASN A 6 38.94 -1.39 -22.85
N TYR A 7 39.14 -2.33 -21.92
CA TYR A 7 38.20 -3.41 -21.73
C TYR A 7 36.82 -2.86 -21.43
N THR A 8 35.83 -3.35 -22.18
CA THR A 8 34.43 -2.98 -22.02
C THR A 8 33.61 -4.23 -21.70
N SER A 9 32.58 -4.05 -20.87
CA SER A 9 31.63 -5.10 -20.52
C SER A 9 30.22 -4.56 -20.64
N LEU A 10 29.32 -5.36 -21.22
CA LEU A 10 27.88 -5.10 -21.30
C LEU A 10 27.13 -6.25 -20.62
N ILE A 11 26.18 -5.91 -19.75
CA ILE A 11 25.26 -6.88 -19.14
C ILE A 11 23.85 -6.52 -19.59
N THR A 12 23.23 -7.43 -20.35
CA THR A 12 21.83 -7.27 -20.78
C THR A 12 20.92 -8.10 -19.90
N PHE A 13 19.89 -7.47 -19.33
CA PHE A 13 18.89 -8.15 -18.51
C PHE A 13 17.66 -8.50 -19.34
N HIS A 14 17.16 -9.73 -19.17
CA HIS A 14 15.94 -10.20 -19.81
C HIS A 14 14.94 -10.66 -18.75
N CYS A 15 13.67 -10.28 -18.92
CA CYS A 15 12.61 -10.76 -18.04
C CYS A 15 12.44 -12.26 -18.21
N LYS A 16 12.61 -13.00 -17.11
CA LYS A 16 12.26 -14.41 -17.01
C LYS A 16 11.57 -14.65 -15.69
N ARG A 17 10.25 -14.86 -15.75
CA ARG A 17 9.42 -15.22 -14.60
C ARG A 17 9.87 -16.57 -14.02
N GLY A 18 9.85 -16.69 -12.71
CA GLY A 18 10.21 -17.89 -11.95
C GLY A 18 10.79 -17.53 -10.57
N VAL A 19 10.93 -18.54 -9.72
CA VAL A 19 11.46 -18.41 -8.35
C VAL A 19 12.99 -18.28 -8.28
N SER A 20 13.68 -18.52 -9.39
CA SER A 20 15.13 -18.41 -9.45
C SER A 20 15.52 -17.01 -9.90
N MET A 21 16.45 -16.38 -9.18
CA MET A 21 17.06 -15.10 -9.55
C MET A 21 17.92 -15.18 -10.82
N GLY A 22 18.22 -16.41 -11.30
CA GLY A 22 19.12 -16.67 -12.40
C GLY A 22 20.59 -16.40 -12.05
N THR A 23 21.46 -16.62 -13.03
CA THR A 23 22.87 -16.24 -12.96
C THR A 23 23.30 -15.66 -14.31
N PRO A 24 24.24 -14.70 -14.33
CA PRO A 24 24.73 -14.10 -15.57
C PRO A 24 25.48 -15.15 -16.39
N LYS A 25 25.21 -15.19 -17.69
CA LYS A 25 25.85 -16.07 -18.66
C LYS A 25 26.68 -15.25 -19.63
N LEU A 26 27.88 -15.72 -19.93
CA LEU A 26 28.73 -15.12 -20.96
C LEU A 26 28.17 -15.48 -22.34
N LEU A 27 27.71 -14.48 -23.09
CA LEU A 27 27.09 -14.67 -24.40
C LEU A 27 28.11 -14.49 -25.53
N ARG A 28 28.96 -13.46 -25.45
CA ARG A 28 29.98 -13.17 -26.45
C ARG A 28 31.28 -12.72 -25.81
N THR A 29 32.37 -13.17 -26.41
CA THR A 29 33.73 -12.73 -26.11
C THR A 29 34.37 -12.16 -27.38
N SER A 30 34.97 -10.99 -27.24
CA SER A 30 35.91 -10.41 -28.17
C SER A 30 37.21 -10.10 -27.42
N VAL A 31 38.21 -9.59 -28.13
CA VAL A 31 39.53 -9.32 -27.58
C VAL A 31 39.49 -8.28 -26.45
N CYS A 32 38.58 -7.30 -26.52
CA CYS A 32 38.42 -6.23 -25.53
C CYS A 32 36.95 -5.94 -25.14
N ASP A 33 36.01 -6.81 -25.51
CA ASP A 33 34.57 -6.63 -25.26
C ASP A 33 33.92 -7.94 -24.80
N PHE A 34 33.10 -7.86 -23.76
CA PHE A 34 32.44 -9.01 -23.13
C PHE A 34 30.96 -8.71 -22.94
N VAL A 35 30.12 -9.57 -23.50
CA VAL A 35 28.65 -9.44 -23.38
C VAL A 35 28.12 -10.56 -22.52
N PHE A 36 27.45 -10.18 -21.44
CA PHE A 36 26.75 -11.07 -20.53
C PHE A 36 25.24 -10.90 -20.70
N GLU A 37 24.53 -12.00 -20.52
CA GLU A 37 23.07 -12.02 -20.49
C GLU A 37 22.62 -12.55 -19.13
N TRP A 38 21.68 -11.86 -18.49
CA TRP A 38 21.10 -12.29 -17.23
C TRP A 38 19.58 -12.30 -17.32
N GLU A 39 19.02 -13.50 -17.40
CA GLU A 39 17.58 -13.71 -17.27
C GLU A 39 17.19 -13.69 -15.78
N THR A 40 16.34 -12.74 -15.37
CA THR A 40 15.93 -12.57 -13.97
C THR A 40 14.47 -12.09 -13.88
N PRO A 41 13.70 -12.49 -12.85
CA PRO A 41 12.35 -11.99 -12.63
C PRO A 41 12.32 -10.49 -12.29
N LEU A 42 13.42 -9.90 -11.80
CA LEU A 42 13.48 -8.50 -11.33
C LEU A 42 13.26 -7.43 -12.41
N VAL A 43 13.44 -7.80 -13.68
CA VAL A 43 13.22 -6.88 -14.81
C VAL A 43 11.91 -7.20 -15.54
N CYS A 44 11.09 -8.08 -14.98
CA CYS A 44 9.72 -8.29 -15.45
C CYS A 44 8.82 -7.13 -14.98
N PRO A 45 7.82 -6.74 -15.77
CA PRO A 45 6.78 -5.85 -15.28
C PRO A 45 5.99 -6.54 -14.15
N ASP A 46 5.59 -5.76 -13.15
CA ASP A 46 4.72 -6.25 -12.09
C ASP A 46 3.31 -6.47 -12.66
N GLU A 47 2.90 -7.73 -12.76
CA GLU A 47 1.52 -8.11 -13.07
C GLU A 47 0.95 -8.84 -11.87
N VAL A 48 0.08 -8.14 -11.15
CA VAL A 48 -0.60 -8.66 -9.96
C VAL A 48 -2.04 -8.97 -10.33
N LYS A 49 -2.42 -10.24 -10.21
CA LYS A 49 -3.82 -10.66 -10.37
C LYS A 49 -4.47 -10.75 -9.01
N THR A 50 -5.50 -9.92 -8.80
CA THR A 50 -6.33 -9.92 -7.60
C THR A 50 -7.66 -10.59 -7.89
N GLU A 51 -7.96 -11.68 -7.17
CA GLU A 51 -9.25 -12.36 -7.25
C GLU A 51 -9.81 -12.52 -5.83
N GLY A 52 -10.90 -11.81 -5.55
CA GLY A 52 -11.44 -11.74 -4.19
C GLY A 52 -10.38 -11.26 -3.18
N CYS A 53 -10.18 -12.03 -2.11
CA CYS A 53 -9.19 -11.74 -1.06
C CYS A 53 -7.86 -12.48 -1.28
N SER A 54 -7.54 -12.79 -2.53
CA SER A 54 -6.28 -13.47 -2.90
C SER A 54 -5.53 -12.67 -3.95
N LEU A 55 -4.21 -12.71 -3.83
CA LEU A 55 -3.26 -12.11 -4.76
C LEU A 55 -2.37 -13.20 -5.33
N THR A 56 -2.16 -13.18 -6.64
CA THR A 56 -1.17 -14.03 -7.31
C THR A 56 -0.09 -13.15 -7.92
N ASP A 57 1.15 -13.40 -7.52
CA ASP A 57 2.34 -12.80 -8.14
C ASP A 57 2.76 -13.67 -9.33
N GLU A 58 2.62 -13.13 -10.54
CA GLU A 58 2.99 -13.84 -11.76
C GLU A 58 4.50 -13.98 -11.97
N GLN A 59 5.32 -13.15 -11.32
CA GLN A 59 6.77 -13.27 -11.43
C GLN A 59 7.29 -14.49 -10.69
N LEU A 60 6.76 -14.75 -9.50
CA LEU A 60 7.19 -15.88 -8.67
C LEU A 60 6.27 -17.11 -8.75
N TYR A 61 5.12 -16.99 -9.43
CA TYR A 61 4.05 -18.01 -9.47
C TYR A 61 3.52 -18.41 -8.08
N TYR A 62 3.64 -17.52 -7.09
CA TYR A 62 3.09 -17.74 -5.75
C TYR A 62 1.77 -16.98 -5.58
N SER A 63 0.88 -17.55 -4.77
CA SER A 63 -0.37 -16.90 -4.38
C SER A 63 -0.49 -16.77 -2.87
N PHE A 64 -1.02 -15.63 -2.45
CA PHE A 64 -1.31 -15.30 -1.06
C PHE A 64 -2.82 -15.23 -0.90
N ASN A 65 -3.38 -16.13 -0.10
CA ASN A 65 -4.80 -16.15 0.20
C ASN A 65 -5.06 -15.57 1.59
N LEU A 66 -5.65 -14.37 1.64
CA LEU A 66 -5.94 -13.65 2.87
C LEU A 66 -7.38 -13.91 3.38
N SER A 67 -8.16 -14.78 2.71
CA SER A 67 -9.56 -15.05 3.05
C SER A 67 -9.76 -15.63 4.46
N SER A 68 -8.72 -16.16 5.08
CA SER A 68 -8.76 -16.58 6.48
C SER A 68 -8.93 -15.40 7.44
N LEU A 69 -8.40 -14.22 7.07
CA LEU A 69 -8.45 -12.98 7.86
C LEU A 69 -9.77 -12.23 7.67
N SER A 70 -10.50 -12.47 6.58
CA SER A 70 -11.77 -11.78 6.30
C SER A 70 -12.95 -12.22 7.18
N LYS A 71 -12.74 -13.25 8.01
CA LYS A 71 -13.76 -13.82 8.89
C LYS A 71 -14.09 -12.92 10.08
N ASN A 72 -13.12 -12.11 10.52
CA ASN A 72 -13.23 -11.28 11.70
C ASN A 72 -12.72 -9.87 11.41
N THR A 73 -13.10 -8.94 12.27
CA THR A 73 -12.56 -7.58 12.29
C THR A 73 -11.63 -7.41 13.49
N PHE A 74 -10.58 -6.61 13.32
CA PHE A 74 -9.56 -6.40 14.34
C PHE A 74 -9.65 -4.99 14.90
N LYS A 75 -9.60 -4.87 16.23
CA LYS A 75 -9.50 -3.56 16.90
C LYS A 75 -8.05 -3.25 17.19
N VAL A 76 -7.59 -2.09 16.71
CA VAL A 76 -6.22 -1.60 16.87
C VAL A 76 -6.27 -0.25 17.57
N THR A 77 -5.60 -0.12 18.72
CA THR A 77 -5.59 1.12 19.50
C THR A 77 -4.19 1.72 19.53
N ARG A 78 -4.08 3.03 19.27
CA ARG A 78 -2.83 3.80 19.40
C ARG A 78 -3.15 5.16 20.00
N GLY A 79 -2.65 5.41 21.22
CA GLY A 79 -2.98 6.62 21.97
C GLY A 79 -4.48 6.70 22.27
N PRO A 80 -5.16 7.83 22.00
CA PRO A 80 -6.60 7.96 22.24
C PRO A 80 -7.47 7.35 21.11
N HIS A 81 -6.87 6.93 20.00
CA HIS A 81 -7.60 6.48 18.81
C HIS A 81 -7.70 4.95 18.77
N THR A 82 -8.91 4.45 18.49
CA THR A 82 -9.16 3.03 18.24
C THR A 82 -9.74 2.85 16.84
N TYR A 83 -9.14 1.94 16.07
CA TYR A 83 -9.51 1.63 14.70
C TYR A 83 -10.10 0.22 14.64
N SER A 84 -11.17 0.06 13.87
CA SER A 84 -11.70 -1.22 13.43
C SER A 84 -11.18 -1.52 12.03
N VAL A 85 -10.49 -2.64 11.84
CA VAL A 85 -9.82 -3.03 10.60
C VAL A 85 -10.41 -4.33 10.09
N GLY A 86 -10.98 -4.29 8.88
CA GLY A 86 -11.42 -5.45 8.12
C GLY A 86 -10.44 -5.76 6.98
N VAL A 87 -9.99 -7.01 6.89
CA VAL A 87 -9.22 -7.52 5.75
C VAL A 87 -10.19 -8.14 4.76
N CYS A 88 -10.37 -7.53 3.59
CA CYS A 88 -11.36 -7.93 2.57
C CYS A 88 -12.81 -8.03 3.08
N THR A 89 -13.12 -7.32 4.17
CA THR A 89 -14.45 -7.28 4.78
C THR A 89 -14.70 -5.86 5.31
N ALA A 90 -15.96 -5.51 5.51
CA ALA A 90 -16.30 -4.23 6.11
C ALA A 90 -15.76 -4.18 7.55
N ALA A 91 -15.31 -3.01 7.98
CA ALA A 91 -14.95 -2.78 9.37
C ALA A 91 -16.20 -3.00 10.24
N ALA A 92 -15.99 -3.49 11.46
CA ALA A 92 -17.06 -3.51 12.44
C ALA A 92 -17.40 -2.05 12.79
N GLY A 93 -18.59 -1.61 12.37
CA GLY A 93 -19.17 -0.32 12.70
C GLY A 93 -20.07 -0.40 13.94
N LEU A 94 -20.54 0.76 14.37
CA LEU A 94 -21.71 0.87 15.23
C LEU A 94 -22.93 0.79 14.30
N ASP A 95 -23.93 -0.02 14.65
CA ASP A 95 -25.05 -0.39 13.78
C ASP A 95 -25.87 0.80 13.22
N GLU A 96 -25.65 2.02 13.72
CA GLU A 96 -26.13 3.28 13.13
C GLU A 96 -25.05 4.39 13.24
N GLY A 97 -24.63 4.97 12.10
CA GLY A 97 -23.90 6.26 12.06
C GLY A 97 -22.38 6.25 11.88
N GLY A 98 -21.74 5.09 11.71
CA GLY A 98 -20.29 4.99 11.45
C GLY A 98 -19.94 4.45 10.06
N CYS A 99 -18.76 4.84 9.55
CA CYS A 99 -17.98 4.28 8.43
C CYS A 99 -18.73 3.35 7.44
N LYS A 100 -19.78 3.85 6.80
CA LYS A 100 -20.58 3.06 5.87
C LYS A 100 -19.71 2.58 4.71
N ASP A 101 -19.75 1.27 4.43
CA ASP A 101 -18.93 0.59 3.42
C ASP A 101 -17.40 0.69 3.64
N GLY A 102 -16.95 1.20 4.80
CA GLY A 102 -15.55 1.35 5.14
C GLY A 102 -14.92 0.03 5.56
N ALA A 103 -13.74 -0.29 5.03
CA ALA A 103 -12.95 -1.46 5.48
C ALA A 103 -12.02 -1.11 6.66
N VAL A 104 -11.73 0.17 6.85
CA VAL A 104 -11.03 0.69 8.02
C VAL A 104 -11.84 1.84 8.60
N CYS A 105 -12.11 1.79 9.89
CA CYS A 105 -12.97 2.75 10.56
C CYS A 105 -12.33 3.26 11.86
N LEU A 106 -12.20 4.57 12.00
CA LEU A 106 -11.90 5.20 13.29
C LEU A 106 -13.16 5.21 14.15
N LEU A 107 -13.07 4.66 15.36
CA LEU A 107 -14.18 4.58 16.31
C LEU A 107 -14.14 5.78 17.28
N SER A 108 -15.18 6.62 17.26
CA SER A 108 -15.30 7.81 18.10
C SER A 108 -16.69 7.90 18.75
N GLY A 109 -16.92 7.06 19.77
CA GLY A 109 -18.18 7.06 20.52
C GLY A 109 -19.36 6.63 19.66
N SER A 110 -20.25 7.56 19.31
CA SER A 110 -21.41 7.34 18.43
C SER A 110 -21.17 7.70 16.96
N LYS A 111 -19.98 8.22 16.62
CA LYS A 111 -19.57 8.53 15.24
C LYS A 111 -18.37 7.68 14.83
N GLY A 112 -18.12 7.59 13.53
CA GLY A 112 -16.90 7.00 13.01
C GLY A 112 -16.51 7.60 11.67
N ALA A 113 -15.21 7.61 11.38
CA ALA A 113 -14.65 8.11 10.13
C ALA A 113 -14.02 6.96 9.32
N SER A 114 -14.45 6.80 8.08
CA SER A 114 -13.96 5.77 7.15
C SER A 114 -12.61 6.18 6.57
N PHE A 115 -11.63 5.28 6.64
CA PHE A 115 -10.30 5.47 6.04
C PHE A 115 -10.17 4.79 4.67
N GLY A 116 -11.27 4.29 4.11
CA GLY A 116 -11.29 3.72 2.78
C GLY A 116 -12.44 2.73 2.60
N ARG A 117 -13.09 2.79 1.45
CA ARG A 117 -14.21 1.91 1.09
C ARG A 117 -13.70 0.51 0.76
N LEU A 118 -14.42 -0.51 1.21
CA LEU A 118 -14.14 -1.90 0.87
C LEU A 118 -14.06 -2.13 -0.65
N ALA A 119 -14.95 -1.48 -1.42
CA ALA A 119 -14.97 -1.61 -2.89
C ALA A 119 -13.73 -1.03 -3.61
N SER A 120 -12.94 -0.20 -2.93
CA SER A 120 -11.70 0.38 -3.48
C SER A 120 -10.46 -0.47 -3.18
N MET A 121 -10.65 -1.66 -2.62
CA MET A 121 -9.58 -2.56 -2.23
C MET A 121 -8.60 -2.81 -3.38
N LYS A 122 -7.32 -2.63 -3.09
CA LYS A 122 -6.22 -3.06 -3.95
C LYS A 122 -5.24 -3.89 -3.13
N LEU A 123 -4.89 -5.06 -3.66
CA LEU A 123 -3.78 -5.89 -3.18
C LEU A 123 -2.61 -5.72 -4.14
N ASP A 124 -1.42 -5.59 -3.57
CA ASP A 124 -0.16 -5.47 -4.29
C ASP A 124 0.89 -6.34 -3.60
N TYR A 125 1.92 -6.74 -4.34
CA TYR A 125 3.07 -7.45 -3.76
C TYR A 125 4.33 -6.65 -4.06
N ARG A 126 5.05 -6.28 -3.00
CA ARG A 126 6.28 -5.51 -3.13
C ARG A 126 7.47 -6.44 -2.92
N HIS A 127 8.12 -6.83 -4.02
CA HIS A 127 9.26 -7.75 -3.99
C HIS A 127 10.45 -7.26 -3.17
N GLN A 128 10.68 -5.94 -3.10
CA GLN A 128 11.79 -5.36 -2.33
C GLN A 128 11.63 -5.55 -0.80
N ASP A 129 10.40 -5.50 -0.31
CA ASP A 129 10.07 -5.62 1.12
C ASP A 129 9.54 -7.03 1.47
N GLU A 130 9.44 -7.92 0.48
CA GLU A 130 8.79 -9.23 0.57
C GLU A 130 7.39 -9.16 1.21
N ALA A 131 6.63 -8.09 0.92
CA ALA A 131 5.40 -7.75 1.63
C ALA A 131 4.17 -7.70 0.73
N VAL A 132 3.03 -8.25 1.21
CA VAL A 132 1.71 -8.04 0.62
C VAL A 132 1.13 -6.74 1.16
N ILE A 133 0.79 -5.82 0.26
CA ILE A 133 0.25 -4.50 0.59
C ILE A 133 -1.24 -4.48 0.27
N LEU A 134 -2.06 -4.41 1.31
CA LEU A 134 -3.50 -4.17 1.21
C LEU A 134 -3.78 -2.69 1.40
N SER A 135 -4.47 -2.08 0.44
CA SER A 135 -4.85 -0.67 0.50
C SER A 135 -6.35 -0.48 0.22
N TYR A 136 -6.92 0.50 0.91
CA TYR A 136 -8.28 1.00 0.70
C TYR A 136 -8.20 2.52 0.55
N ALA A 137 -9.10 3.09 -0.24
CA ALA A 137 -9.14 4.50 -0.59
C ALA A 137 -10.59 5.03 -0.59
N ASN A 138 -10.76 6.33 -0.86
CA ASN A 138 -12.07 6.97 -1.02
C ASN A 138 -12.98 6.86 0.22
N GLY A 139 -12.39 6.98 1.42
CA GLY A 139 -13.10 7.07 2.69
C GLY A 139 -13.79 8.42 2.89
N ASP A 140 -13.94 8.83 4.15
CA ASP A 140 -14.47 10.14 4.51
C ASP A 140 -13.41 11.23 4.31
N THR A 141 -13.86 12.49 4.22
CA THR A 141 -12.98 13.64 4.05
C THR A 141 -12.00 13.75 5.21
N CYS A 142 -10.73 14.01 4.91
CA CYS A 142 -9.71 14.23 5.92
C CYS A 142 -10.07 15.45 6.81
N PRO A 143 -9.66 15.45 8.09
CA PRO A 143 -9.76 16.63 8.92
C PRO A 143 -9.07 17.84 8.25
N PRO A 144 -9.64 19.04 8.38
CA PRO A 144 -9.06 20.26 7.83
C PRO A 144 -7.73 20.62 8.51
N GLU A 145 -6.91 21.35 7.78
CA GLU A 145 -5.64 21.92 8.24
C GLU A 145 -5.74 23.46 8.27
N THR A 146 -4.88 24.10 9.04
CA THR A 146 -4.71 25.56 9.03
C THR A 146 -4.03 26.01 7.73
N GLU A 147 -3.98 27.32 7.48
CA GLU A 147 -3.26 27.89 6.32
C GLU A 147 -1.76 27.57 6.33
N ASP A 148 -1.20 27.32 7.53
CA ASP A 148 0.20 26.92 7.72
C ASP A 148 0.41 25.39 7.62
N GLY A 149 -0.64 24.62 7.32
CA GLY A 149 -0.59 23.15 7.21
C GLY A 149 -0.58 22.43 8.55
N GLU A 150 -0.96 23.10 9.65
CA GLU A 150 -1.09 22.44 10.95
C GLU A 150 -2.46 21.75 11.05
N PRO A 151 -2.54 20.48 11.49
CA PRO A 151 -3.80 19.76 11.58
C PRO A 151 -4.70 20.34 12.67
N CYS A 152 -5.98 20.55 12.33
CA CYS A 152 -6.96 20.98 13.33
C CYS A 152 -7.21 19.86 14.35
N VAL A 153 -7.27 20.22 15.64
CA VAL A 153 -7.54 19.26 16.72
C VAL A 153 -9.00 19.38 17.14
N PHE A 154 -9.75 18.29 16.97
CA PHE A 154 -11.14 18.17 17.41
C PHE A 154 -11.29 17.09 18.50
N PRO A 155 -12.24 17.27 19.44
CA PRO A 155 -13.00 18.49 19.68
C PRO A 155 -12.16 19.61 20.32
N PHE A 156 -12.56 20.87 20.12
CA PHE A 156 -12.02 22.02 20.85
C PHE A 156 -13.12 22.83 21.54
N LEU A 157 -12.77 23.51 22.64
CA LEU A 157 -13.66 24.43 23.33
C LEU A 157 -13.41 25.89 22.91
N PHE A 158 -14.47 26.58 22.51
CA PHE A 158 -14.45 28.02 22.24
C PHE A 158 -15.72 28.66 22.80
N ASN A 159 -15.57 29.74 23.58
CA ASN A 159 -16.69 30.41 24.29
C ASN A 159 -17.59 29.45 25.09
N GLY A 160 -17.01 28.41 25.71
CA GLY A 160 -17.73 27.43 26.51
C GLY A 160 -18.55 26.41 25.71
N LYS A 161 -18.45 26.41 24.37
CA LYS A 161 -19.07 25.41 23.49
C LYS A 161 -18.00 24.50 22.89
N SER A 162 -18.32 23.21 22.76
CA SER A 162 -17.48 22.22 22.09
C SER A 162 -17.81 22.18 20.60
N TYR A 163 -16.78 22.16 19.76
CA TYR A 163 -16.91 22.11 18.30
C TYR A 163 -16.13 20.93 17.72
N GLU A 164 -16.73 20.26 16.74
CA GLU A 164 -16.20 19.08 16.05
C GLU A 164 -15.82 19.37 14.58
N GLU A 165 -15.96 20.63 14.15
CA GLU A 165 -15.70 21.10 12.79
C GLU A 165 -15.23 22.56 12.80
N CYS A 166 -14.75 23.05 11.66
CA CYS A 166 -14.36 24.45 11.51
C CYS A 166 -15.55 25.39 11.71
N VAL A 167 -15.38 26.41 12.56
CA VAL A 167 -16.40 27.42 12.82
C VAL A 167 -16.02 28.78 12.27
N VAL A 168 -17.04 29.51 11.83
CA VAL A 168 -16.95 30.91 11.39
C VAL A 168 -17.62 31.80 12.44
N GLU A 169 -17.23 31.67 13.72
CA GLU A 169 -17.55 32.67 14.75
C GLU A 169 -16.42 33.70 14.79
N SER A 170 -16.76 34.98 14.97
CA SER A 170 -15.90 36.15 14.78
C SER A 170 -14.45 35.91 15.24
N ARG A 171 -13.57 35.65 14.27
CA ARG A 171 -12.13 35.88 14.41
C ARG A 171 -11.98 37.39 14.60
N ALA A 172 -11.85 37.83 15.85
CA ALA A 172 -11.53 39.23 16.16
C ALA A 172 -10.12 39.55 15.67
#